data_AF-A0A662RRY9-F1
#
_entry.id   AF-A0A662RRY9-F1
#
_cell.length_a   1.000
_cell.length_b   1.000
_cell.length_c   1.000
_cell.angle_alpha   90.00
_cell.angle_beta   90.00
_cell.angle_gamma   90.00
#
_symmetry.space_group_name_H-M   'P 1'
#
loop_
_entity.id
_entity.type
_entity.pdbx_description
1 polymer ?
#
loop_
_entity_poly.entity_id
_entity_poly.type
_entity_poly.pdbx_seq_one_letter_code
_entity_poly.pdbx_strand_id
1 'polypeptide(L)'
;MGKLLPFMKFLGKEAGFRFDIEKFEHRLMLQKYVFISKFLGLNLGYLYSMYLRGPYSPALADDYYTFADSYSLYKGDYAKELRGFDTRKFLKVIEGKDAKWLEIAATILSVYDRYRKKFYGDELIEKVISTSCDIKSATDVKKIHRVFEELKSVELIVV
;
A
#
# COMPACT_ATOMS: atom_id res chain seq x y z
N MET A 1 -16.96 10.89 -7.42
CA MET A 1 -16.82 9.45 -7.09
C MET A 1 -15.35 9.11 -7.13
N GLY A 2 -14.78 8.74 -5.97
CA GLY A 2 -13.33 8.56 -5.82
C GLY A 2 -12.76 7.48 -6.74
N LYS A 3 -11.46 7.57 -7.05
CA LYS A 3 -10.73 6.58 -7.87
C LYS A 3 -10.63 5.17 -7.23
N LEU A 4 -11.33 4.93 -6.12
CA LEU A 4 -11.36 3.65 -5.42
C LEU A 4 -12.04 2.56 -6.24
N LEU A 5 -13.24 2.80 -6.79
CA LEU A 5 -13.96 1.84 -7.62
C LEU A 5 -13.14 1.36 -8.83
N PRO A 6 -12.59 2.26 -9.68
CA PRO A 6 -11.74 1.82 -10.78
C PRO A 6 -10.45 1.13 -10.30
N PHE A 7 -9.88 1.53 -9.17
CA PHE A 7 -8.72 0.85 -8.59
C PHE A 7 -9.04 -0.57 -8.12
N MET A 8 -10.16 -0.78 -7.42
CA MET A 8 -10.64 -2.11 -7.02
C MET A 8 -10.93 -2.98 -8.24
N LYS A 9 -11.49 -2.40 -9.32
CA LYS A 9 -11.68 -3.11 -10.59
C LYS A 9 -10.37 -3.54 -11.21
N PHE A 10 -9.37 -2.64 -11.26
CA PHE A 10 -8.02 -2.92 -11.72
C PHE A 10 -7.38 -4.07 -10.91
N LEU A 11 -7.43 -4.01 -9.58
CA LEU A 11 -6.92 -5.08 -8.72
C LEU A 11 -7.57 -6.44 -9.03
N GLY A 12 -8.89 -6.46 -9.19
CA GLY A 12 -9.62 -7.70 -9.51
C GLY A 12 -9.32 -8.26 -10.90
N LYS A 13 -9.00 -7.41 -11.87
CA LYS A 13 -8.72 -7.81 -13.26
C LYS A 13 -7.26 -8.15 -13.52
N GLU A 14 -6.35 -7.34 -13.00
CA GLU A 14 -4.92 -7.40 -13.33
C GLU A 14 -4.09 -8.07 -12.23
N ALA A 15 -4.47 -7.90 -10.96
CA ALA A 15 -3.74 -8.48 -9.82
C ALA A 15 -4.38 -9.78 -9.29
N GLY A 16 -5.50 -10.21 -9.85
CA GLY A 16 -6.27 -11.36 -9.36
C GLY A 16 -6.91 -11.15 -7.97
N PHE A 17 -6.87 -9.94 -7.42
CA PHE A 17 -7.39 -9.62 -6.10
C PHE A 17 -8.87 -9.24 -6.17
N ARG A 18 -9.74 -10.25 -6.04
CA ARG A 18 -11.19 -10.05 -5.94
C ARG A 18 -11.54 -9.73 -4.49
N PHE A 19 -11.74 -8.44 -4.21
CA PHE A 19 -12.08 -7.96 -2.88
C PHE A 19 -13.35 -8.64 -2.34
N ASP A 20 -13.28 -9.03 -1.07
CA ASP A 20 -14.34 -9.72 -0.34
C ASP A 20 -14.39 -9.04 1.03
N ILE A 21 -15.48 -8.34 1.30
CA ILE A 21 -15.61 -7.51 2.49
C ILE A 21 -15.64 -8.35 3.77
N GLU A 22 -16.08 -9.60 3.71
CA GLU A 22 -16.18 -10.49 4.86
C GLU A 22 -14.78 -10.96 5.31
N LYS A 23 -13.83 -11.04 4.38
CA LYS A 23 -12.46 -11.45 4.65
C LYS A 23 -11.64 -10.31 5.26
N PHE A 24 -11.27 -10.48 6.52
CA PHE A 24 -10.37 -9.56 7.23
C PHE A 24 -9.09 -9.28 6.44
N GLU A 25 -8.49 -10.33 5.87
CA GLU A 25 -7.25 -10.22 5.09
C GLU A 25 -7.44 -9.32 3.86
N HIS A 26 -8.58 -9.42 3.16
CA HIS A 26 -8.85 -8.57 2.01
C HIS A 26 -9.01 -7.09 2.41
N ARG A 27 -9.69 -6.80 3.53
CA ARG A 27 -9.79 -5.44 4.07
C ARG A 27 -8.40 -4.88 4.41
N LEU A 28 -7.55 -5.70 5.02
CA LEU A 28 -6.17 -5.32 5.33
C LEU A 28 -5.37 -5.05 4.05
N MET A 29 -5.41 -5.96 3.07
CA MET A 29 -4.67 -5.83 1.82
C MET A 29 -5.12 -4.62 1.01
N LEU A 30 -6.42 -4.33 0.92
CA LEU A 30 -6.94 -3.15 0.24
C LEU A 30 -6.41 -1.85 0.86
N GLN A 31 -6.37 -1.77 2.20
CA GLN A 31 -5.75 -0.63 2.91
C GLN A 31 -4.27 -0.44 2.50
N LYS A 32 -3.51 -1.54 2.34
CA LYS A 32 -2.09 -1.45 1.94
C LYS A 32 -1.91 -1.16 0.46
N TYR A 33 -2.74 -1.73 -0.41
CA TYR A 33 -2.70 -1.46 -1.84
C TYR A 33 -2.96 0.01 -2.15
N VAL A 34 -4.00 0.60 -1.55
CA VAL A 34 -4.29 2.03 -1.74
C VAL A 34 -3.19 2.91 -1.12
N PHE A 35 -2.61 2.50 0.01
CA PHE A 35 -1.49 3.24 0.58
C PHE A 35 -0.24 3.21 -0.30
N ILE A 36 0.14 2.04 -0.83
CA ILE A 36 1.32 1.85 -1.68
C ILE A 36 1.14 2.57 -3.03
N SER A 37 -0.06 2.59 -3.59
CA SER A 37 -0.32 3.20 -4.90
C SER A 37 0.05 4.68 -4.96
N LYS A 38 0.06 5.40 -3.82
CA LYS A 38 0.44 6.83 -3.76
C LYS A 38 1.89 7.07 -4.17
N PHE A 39 2.78 6.10 -3.94
CA PHE A 39 4.19 6.18 -4.33
C PHE A 39 4.41 5.92 -5.83
N LEU A 40 3.34 5.52 -6.54
CA LEU A 40 3.35 5.16 -7.95
C LEU A 40 2.42 6.06 -8.77
N GLY A 41 2.12 7.27 -8.26
CA GLY A 41 1.33 8.27 -8.97
C GLY A 41 -0.18 8.19 -8.74
N LEU A 42 -0.66 7.26 -7.92
CA LEU A 42 -2.09 7.12 -7.60
C LEU A 42 -2.37 7.44 -6.13
N ASN A 43 -2.55 8.74 -5.83
CA ASN A 43 -3.03 9.20 -4.54
C ASN A 43 -4.56 9.38 -4.56
N LEU A 44 -5.28 8.57 -3.77
CA LEU A 44 -6.75 8.62 -3.67
C LEU A 44 -7.24 9.68 -2.68
N GLY A 45 -6.35 10.40 -2.01
CA GLY A 45 -6.71 11.49 -1.08
C GLY A 45 -7.03 11.04 0.34
N TYR A 46 -6.94 9.73 0.65
CA TYR A 46 -7.14 9.23 2.00
C TYR A 46 -6.01 9.64 2.95
N LEU A 47 -6.39 10.05 4.16
CA LEU A 47 -5.46 10.29 5.26
C LEU A 47 -5.22 8.98 6.03
N TYR A 48 -3.98 8.79 6.47
CA TYR A 48 -3.55 7.58 7.15
C TYR A 48 -2.91 7.90 8.50
N SER A 49 -3.26 7.13 9.52
CA SER A 49 -2.56 7.09 10.80
C SER A 49 -1.89 5.72 10.98
N MET A 50 -0.82 5.68 11.78
CA MET A 50 -0.16 4.42 12.09
C MET A 50 -1.02 3.63 13.09
N TYR A 51 -1.42 2.41 12.73
CA TYR A 51 -2.18 1.50 13.57
C TYR A 51 -1.45 0.17 13.76
N LEU A 52 -2.00 -0.75 14.55
CA LEU A 52 -1.38 -2.05 14.87
C LEU A 52 -0.83 -2.78 13.63
N ARG A 53 -1.59 -2.76 12.53
CA ARG A 53 -1.24 -3.41 11.25
C ARG A 53 -0.74 -2.42 10.20
N GLY A 54 -0.02 -1.38 10.61
CA GLY A 54 0.56 -0.37 9.72
C GLY A 54 -0.41 0.77 9.39
N PRO A 55 -0.14 1.59 8.36
CA PRO A 55 -0.95 2.76 8.03
C PRO A 55 -2.39 2.35 7.69
N TYR A 56 -3.37 3.00 8.32
CA TYR A 56 -4.79 2.70 8.18
C TYR A 56 -5.57 4.00 7.94
N SER A 57 -6.57 3.94 7.06
CA SER A 57 -7.49 5.03 6.81
C SER A 57 -8.93 4.60 7.14
N PRO A 58 -9.57 5.20 8.17
CA PRO A 58 -10.99 4.99 8.44
C PRO A 58 -11.88 5.39 7.26
N ALA A 59 -11.59 6.51 6.60
CA ALA A 59 -12.37 6.96 5.45
C ALA A 59 -12.32 5.99 4.27
N LEU A 60 -11.16 5.35 4.01
CA LEU A 60 -11.07 4.27 3.03
C LEU A 60 -11.93 3.07 3.45
N ALA A 61 -11.99 2.79 4.76
CA ALA A 61 -12.83 1.71 5.26
C ALA A 61 -14.31 1.98 5.01
N ASP A 62 -14.78 3.16 5.38
CA ASP A 62 -16.18 3.57 5.15
C ASP A 62 -16.55 3.45 3.66
N ASP A 63 -15.65 3.89 2.78
CA ASP A 63 -15.85 3.79 1.33
C ASP A 63 -15.91 2.34 0.84
N TYR A 64 -14.96 1.47 1.21
CA TYR A 64 -15.01 0.08 0.73
C TYR A 64 -16.14 -0.74 1.35
N TYR A 65 -16.64 -0.37 2.55
CA TYR A 65 -17.85 -0.96 3.11
C TYR A 65 -19.08 -0.53 2.32
N THR A 66 -19.14 0.74 1.91
CA THR A 66 -20.21 1.28 1.06
C THR A 66 -20.21 0.65 -0.34
N PHE A 67 -19.03 0.35 -0.90
CA PHE A 67 -18.90 -0.16 -2.27
C PHE A 67 -18.75 -1.67 -2.40
N ALA A 68 -18.72 -2.41 -1.28
CA ALA A 68 -18.46 -3.85 -1.25
C ALA A 68 -19.34 -4.63 -2.24
N ASP A 69 -20.62 -4.29 -2.33
CA ASP A 69 -21.60 -4.99 -3.17
C ASP A 69 -21.64 -4.49 -4.61
N SER A 70 -21.04 -3.34 -4.92
CA SER A 70 -21.22 -2.64 -6.20
C SER A 70 -19.96 -2.50 -7.05
N TYR A 71 -18.75 -2.70 -6.50
CA TYR A 71 -17.52 -2.53 -7.28
C TYR A 71 -17.39 -3.54 -8.43
N SER A 72 -17.99 -4.73 -8.30
CA SER A 72 -18.04 -5.75 -9.35
C SER A 72 -18.83 -5.26 -10.58
N LEU A 73 -19.89 -4.48 -10.34
CA LEU A 73 -20.75 -3.84 -11.32
C LEU A 73 -20.13 -2.60 -11.96
N TYR A 74 -18.93 -2.21 -11.53
CA TYR A 74 -18.19 -1.12 -12.16
C TYR A 74 -17.94 -1.43 -13.64
N LYS A 75 -18.49 -0.59 -14.53
CA LYS A 75 -18.42 -0.70 -16.00
C LYS A 75 -17.55 0.39 -16.66
N GLY A 76 -16.99 1.31 -15.87
CA GLY A 76 -16.14 2.36 -16.43
C GLY A 76 -14.75 1.85 -16.82
N ASP A 77 -14.01 2.71 -17.51
CA ASP A 77 -12.68 2.44 -18.02
C ASP A 77 -11.61 2.85 -16.99
N TYR A 78 -11.19 1.88 -16.17
CA TYR A 78 -10.16 2.11 -15.16
C TYR A 78 -8.83 2.56 -15.77
N ALA A 79 -8.51 2.18 -17.02
CA ALA A 79 -7.26 2.60 -17.65
C ALA A 79 -7.26 4.12 -17.90
N LYS A 80 -8.42 4.69 -18.24
CA LYS A 80 -8.58 6.14 -18.39
C LYS A 80 -8.59 6.87 -17.04
N GLU A 81 -9.23 6.32 -16.02
CA GLU A 81 -9.41 7.01 -14.73
C GLU A 81 -8.19 6.93 -13.82
N LEU A 82 -7.40 5.86 -13.97
CA LEU A 82 -6.13 5.68 -13.28
C LEU A 82 -4.95 6.24 -14.08
N ARG A 83 -5.19 7.14 -15.06
CA ARG A 83 -4.12 7.86 -15.77
C ARG A 83 -3.13 8.49 -14.78
N GLY A 84 -1.84 8.31 -15.05
CA GLY A 84 -0.73 8.75 -14.20
C GLY A 84 -0.29 7.73 -13.14
N PHE A 85 -1.05 6.64 -12.95
CA PHE A 85 -0.64 5.51 -12.12
C PHE A 85 0.27 4.58 -12.90
N ASP A 86 1.44 4.25 -12.35
CA ASP A 86 2.31 3.20 -12.88
C ASP A 86 1.77 1.80 -12.51
N THR A 87 0.77 1.36 -13.26
CA THR A 87 0.09 0.07 -13.06
C THR A 87 1.05 -1.11 -13.19
N ARG A 88 1.99 -1.06 -14.16
CA ARG A 88 2.96 -2.14 -14.39
C ARG A 88 3.90 -2.29 -13.21
N LYS A 89 4.48 -1.19 -12.73
CA LYS A 89 5.36 -1.21 -11.55
C LYS A 89 4.59 -1.60 -10.30
N PHE A 90 3.36 -1.15 -10.14
CA PHE A 90 2.51 -1.57 -9.03
C PHE A 90 2.30 -3.08 -8.99
N LEU A 91 1.94 -3.71 -10.12
CA LEU A 91 1.76 -5.16 -10.20
C LEU A 91 3.05 -5.91 -9.81
N LYS A 92 4.20 -5.46 -10.33
CA LYS A 92 5.51 -6.03 -9.98
C LYS A 92 5.82 -5.92 -8.48
N VAL A 93 5.44 -4.82 -7.83
CA VAL A 93 5.65 -4.60 -6.39
C VAL A 93 4.84 -5.61 -5.56
N ILE A 94 3.59 -5.88 -5.95
CA ILE A 94 2.66 -6.68 -5.15
C ILE A 94 2.63 -8.16 -5.54
N GLU A 95 3.27 -8.54 -6.63
CA GLU A 95 3.31 -9.90 -7.15
C GLU A 95 3.85 -10.90 -6.11
N GLY A 96 3.07 -11.94 -5.81
CA GLY A 96 3.41 -12.99 -4.85
C GLY A 96 3.52 -12.51 -3.40
N LYS A 97 3.08 -11.29 -3.07
CA LYS A 97 3.19 -10.72 -1.71
C LYS A 97 1.94 -11.00 -0.89
N ASP A 98 2.14 -11.53 0.32
CA ASP A 98 1.08 -11.79 1.29
C ASP A 98 0.71 -10.53 2.09
N ALA A 99 -0.36 -10.64 2.89
CA ALA A 99 -0.81 -9.53 3.73
C ALA A 99 0.24 -9.09 4.77
N LYS A 100 1.12 -10.00 5.22
CA LYS A 100 2.17 -9.65 6.19
C LYS A 100 3.29 -8.85 5.54
N TRP A 101 3.68 -9.18 4.31
CA TRP A 101 4.62 -8.41 3.52
C TRP A 101 4.06 -7.01 3.26
N LEU A 102 2.79 -6.91 2.83
CA LEU A 102 2.13 -5.63 2.58
C LEU A 102 2.04 -4.77 3.84
N GLU A 103 1.77 -5.37 4.99
CA GLU A 103 1.78 -4.71 6.28
C GLU A 103 3.16 -4.07 6.58
N ILE A 104 4.23 -4.84 6.43
CA ILE A 104 5.62 -4.37 6.69
C ILE A 104 5.99 -3.29 5.67
N ALA A 105 5.72 -3.54 4.39
CA ALA A 105 6.06 -2.63 3.31
C ALA A 105 5.37 -1.27 3.47
N ALA A 106 4.07 -1.27 3.76
CA ALA A 106 3.33 -0.03 3.99
C ALA A 106 3.81 0.71 5.25
N THR A 107 4.20 0.00 6.31
CA THR A 107 4.83 0.63 7.49
C THR A 107 6.14 1.30 7.12
N ILE A 108 7.05 0.59 6.46
CA ILE A 108 8.36 1.14 6.02
C ILE A 108 8.13 2.38 5.15
N LEU A 109 7.26 2.28 4.14
CA LEU A 109 6.95 3.38 3.24
C LEU A 109 6.33 4.58 3.97
N SER A 110 5.51 4.34 4.99
CA SER A 110 4.96 5.42 5.83
C SER A 110 6.03 6.13 6.66
N VAL A 111 7.03 5.40 7.16
CA VAL A 111 8.16 5.98 7.90
C VAL A 111 9.08 6.74 6.93
N TYR A 112 9.40 6.14 5.78
CA TYR A 112 10.18 6.77 4.72
C TYR A 112 9.54 8.09 4.23
N ASP A 113 8.24 8.11 3.96
CA ASP A 113 7.50 9.31 3.54
C ASP A 113 7.59 10.45 4.55
N ARG A 114 7.65 10.12 5.85
CA ARG A 114 7.83 11.07 6.95
C ARG A 114 9.26 11.61 7.03
N TYR A 115 10.26 10.78 6.76
CA TYR A 115 11.67 11.08 7.03
C TYR A 115 12.48 11.57 5.83
N ARG A 116 12.11 11.20 4.61
CA ARG A 116 12.87 11.51 3.38
C ARG A 116 13.02 12.99 3.05
N LYS A 117 12.28 13.88 3.72
CA LYS A 117 12.43 15.34 3.58
C LYS A 117 13.46 15.94 4.55
N LYS A 118 13.90 15.17 5.55
CA LYS A 118 14.76 15.64 6.65
C LYS A 118 16.11 14.92 6.69
N PHE A 119 16.14 13.65 6.32
CA PHE A 119 17.32 12.80 6.37
C PHE A 119 17.66 12.27 4.97
N TYR A 120 18.92 11.93 4.73
CA TYR A 120 19.44 11.47 3.44
C TYR A 120 20.46 10.34 3.62
N GLY A 121 20.73 9.56 2.57
CA GLY A 121 21.77 8.52 2.58
C GLY A 121 21.61 7.53 3.73
N ASP A 122 22.72 7.18 4.36
CA ASP A 122 22.76 6.18 5.45
C ASP A 122 21.93 6.60 6.67
N GLU A 123 21.85 7.89 6.98
CA GLU A 123 21.03 8.38 8.10
C GLU A 123 19.53 8.14 7.83
N LEU A 124 19.07 8.36 6.59
CA LEU A 124 17.68 8.06 6.21
C LEU A 124 17.40 6.56 6.33
N ILE A 125 18.32 5.73 5.85
CA ILE A 125 18.21 4.27 5.93
C ILE A 125 18.07 3.84 7.40
N GLU A 126 18.98 4.32 8.26
CA GLU A 126 19.00 3.99 9.69
C GLU A 126 17.69 4.40 10.37
N LYS A 127 17.20 5.62 10.15
CA LYS A 127 15.95 6.11 10.75
C LYS A 127 14.74 5.31 10.27
N VAL A 128 14.68 4.97 8.99
CA VAL A 128 13.56 4.19 8.44
C VAL A 128 13.53 2.79 9.01
N ILE A 129 14.68 2.11 9.04
CA ILE A 129 14.77 0.74 9.55
C ILE A 129 14.50 0.70 11.05
N SER A 130 15.20 1.51 11.86
CA SER A 130 15.05 1.52 13.32
C SER A 130 13.61 1.78 13.74
N THR A 131 12.99 2.83 13.20
CA THR A 131 11.59 3.18 13.52
C THR A 131 10.62 2.10 13.04
N SER A 132 10.89 1.45 11.90
CA SER A 132 10.06 0.35 11.42
C SER A 132 10.18 -0.89 12.32
N CYS A 133 11.37 -1.19 12.82
CA CYS A 133 11.60 -2.25 13.81
C CYS A 133 10.87 -1.95 15.12
N ASP A 134 10.89 -0.71 15.61
CA ASP A 134 10.16 -0.32 16.83
C ASP A 134 8.65 -0.48 16.67
N ILE A 135 8.09 -0.01 15.54
CA ILE A 135 6.65 -0.14 15.23
C ILE A 135 6.26 -1.61 15.05
N LYS A 136 7.17 -2.44 14.52
CA LYS A 136 6.95 -3.86 14.23
C LYS A 136 7.80 -4.75 15.13
N SER A 137 7.89 -4.42 16.42
CA SER A 137 8.74 -5.12 17.40
C SER A 137 8.47 -6.62 17.52
N ALA A 138 7.24 -7.06 17.25
CA ALA A 138 6.86 -8.48 17.21
C ALA A 138 7.21 -9.20 15.88
N THR A 139 7.80 -8.50 14.90
CA THR A 139 8.21 -9.06 13.60
C THR A 139 9.71 -9.24 13.58
N ASP A 140 10.17 -10.36 13.02
CA ASP A 140 11.61 -10.61 12.83
C ASP A 140 12.28 -9.45 12.07
N VAL A 141 13.30 -8.87 12.70
CA VAL A 141 14.13 -7.79 12.14
C VAL A 141 14.67 -8.17 10.77
N LYS A 142 15.11 -9.42 10.56
CA LYS A 142 15.58 -9.90 9.25
C LYS A 142 14.51 -9.79 8.17
N LYS A 143 13.24 -10.02 8.54
CA LYS A 143 12.11 -9.86 7.61
C LYS A 143 11.88 -8.39 7.25
N ILE A 144 12.02 -7.47 8.22
CA ILE A 144 11.90 -6.02 7.98
C ILE A 144 13.00 -5.54 7.03
N HIS A 145 14.26 -5.92 7.28
CA HIS A 145 15.38 -5.61 6.39
C HIS A 145 15.17 -6.16 4.99
N ARG A 146 14.71 -7.42 4.86
CA ARG A 146 14.42 -8.01 3.55
C ARG A 146 13.39 -7.21 2.77
N VAL A 147 12.28 -6.82 3.41
CA VAL A 147 11.24 -6.02 2.77
C VAL A 147 11.76 -4.63 2.39
N PHE A 148 12.60 -4.01 3.23
CA PHE A 148 13.24 -2.73 2.93
C PHE A 148 14.12 -2.82 1.66
N GLU A 149 14.97 -3.84 1.55
CA GLU A 149 15.81 -4.04 0.37
C GLU A 149 14.98 -4.34 -0.89
N GLU A 150 13.91 -5.13 -0.75
CA GLU A 150 12.96 -5.35 -1.85
C GLU A 150 12.34 -4.03 -2.33
N LEU A 151 11.90 -3.16 -1.41
CA LEU A 151 11.35 -1.83 -1.73
C LEU A 151 12.37 -0.90 -2.41
N LYS A 152 13.65 -0.96 -2.03
CA LYS A 152 14.73 -0.26 -2.73
C LYS A 152 14.95 -0.81 -4.14
N SER A 153 14.95 -2.14 -4.30
CA SER A 153 15.18 -2.80 -5.59
C SER A 153 14.10 -2.48 -6.64
N VAL A 154 12.90 -2.13 -6.19
CA VAL A 154 11.78 -1.67 -7.03
C VAL A 154 11.63 -0.14 -7.00
N GLU A 155 12.63 0.59 -6.49
CA GLU A 155 12.73 2.05 -6.47
C GLU A 155 11.51 2.76 -5.85
N LEU A 156 10.87 2.14 -4.84
CA LEU A 156 9.87 2.82 -4.01
C LEU A 156 10.53 3.62 -2.87
N ILE A 157 11.77 3.27 -2.55
CA ILE A 157 12.65 3.99 -1.63
C ILE A 157 13.87 4.43 -2.42
N VAL A 158 14.15 5.73 -2.36
CA VAL A 158 15.32 6.36 -2.95
C VAL A 158 16.04 7.06 -1.80
N VAL A 159 17.31 6.71 -1.59
CA VAL A 159 18.11 7.07 -0.41
C VAL A 159 19.37 7.80 -0.83
#